data_AF-A0A401IPT9-F1
#
_entry.id   AF-A0A401IPT9-F1
#
_cell.length_a   1.000
_cell.length_b   1.000
_cell.length_c   1.000
_cell.angle_alpha   90.00
_cell.angle_beta   90.00
_cell.angle_gamma   90.00
#
_symmetry.space_group_name_H-M   'P 1'
#
loop_
_entity.id
_entity.type
_entity.pdbx_description
1 polymer ?
#
loop_
_entity_poly.entity_id
_entity_poly.type
_entity_poly.pdbx_seq_one_letter_code
_entity_poly.pdbx_strand_id
1 'polypeptide(L)'
;MAEEEKNTQQSDEELQMQTTMGLIINAGNAKSFAVEAIKAAKEGNFDEAHSKLDEAQKALVEAHNTQTGMLTKEAQGEHAQVTLLMVHSQDHMMTAITFVDLATNFVDVYEELDELKKH
;
A
#
# COMPACT_ATOMS: atom_id res chain seq x y z
N MET A 1 -32.16 16.32 17.45
CA MET A 1 -31.98 14.98 18.08
C MET A 1 -31.97 13.88 17.01
N ALA A 2 -33.10 13.32 16.56
CA ALA A 2 -33.07 12.21 15.57
C ALA A 2 -32.50 12.57 14.18
N GLU A 3 -32.71 13.80 13.71
CA GLU A 3 -32.10 14.29 12.45
C GLU A 3 -30.61 14.61 12.58
N GLU A 4 -30.15 15.06 13.76
CA GLU A 4 -28.73 15.34 14.03
C GLU A 4 -27.93 14.04 14.12
N GLU A 5 -28.44 13.02 14.82
CA GLU A 5 -27.82 11.69 14.89
C GLU A 5 -27.67 11.05 13.50
N LYS A 6 -28.69 11.19 12.65
CA LYS A 6 -28.67 10.66 11.28
C LYS A 6 -27.64 11.37 10.40
N ASN A 7 -27.47 12.69 10.59
CA ASN A 7 -26.51 13.49 9.82
C ASN A 7 -25.06 13.22 10.24
N THR A 8 -24.82 12.95 11.53
CA THR A 8 -23.50 12.53 12.04
C THR A 8 -23.10 11.15 11.52
N GLN A 9 -24.02 10.17 11.58
CA GLN A 9 -23.77 8.82 11.05
C GLN A 9 -23.41 8.82 9.56
N GLN A 10 -24.11 9.63 8.76
CA GLN A 10 -23.88 9.71 7.33
C GLN A 10 -22.50 10.32 6.99
N SER A 11 -22.04 11.29 7.78
CA SER A 11 -20.70 11.89 7.65
C SER A 11 -19.59 10.90 8.00
N ASP A 12 -19.80 10.05 9.01
CA ASP A 12 -18.78 9.08 9.47
C ASP A 12 -18.61 7.94 8.44
N GLU A 13 -19.70 7.47 7.82
CA GLU A 13 -19.66 6.49 6.73
C GLU A 13 -18.91 7.01 5.49
N GLU A 14 -19.12 8.27 5.11
CA GLU A 14 -18.43 8.91 3.99
C GLU A 14 -16.91 9.04 4.25
N LEU A 15 -16.52 9.46 5.46
CA LEU A 15 -15.12 9.54 5.87
C LEU A 15 -14.44 8.16 5.87
N GLN A 16 -15.15 7.14 6.36
CA GLN A 16 -14.64 5.77 6.37
C GLN A 16 -14.48 5.23 4.94
N MET A 17 -15.42 5.52 4.05
CA MET A 17 -15.35 5.15 2.64
C MET A 17 -14.15 5.82 1.94
N GLN A 18 -13.95 7.12 2.16
CA GLN A 18 -12.83 7.87 1.60
C GLN A 18 -11.49 7.29 2.09
N THR A 19 -11.37 6.99 3.38
CA THR A 19 -10.18 6.36 3.97
C THR A 19 -9.90 4.99 3.34
N THR A 20 -10.94 4.18 3.19
CA THR A 20 -10.86 2.83 2.62
C THR A 20 -10.43 2.86 1.15
N MET A 21 -10.99 3.79 0.36
CA MET A 21 -10.61 3.97 -1.04
C MET A 21 -9.18 4.48 -1.18
N GLY A 22 -8.76 5.42 -0.33
CA GLY A 22 -7.39 5.91 -0.30
C GLY A 22 -6.37 4.79 -0.06
N LEU A 23 -6.67 3.87 0.87
CA LEU A 23 -5.83 2.69 1.10
C LEU A 23 -5.73 1.78 -0.12
N ILE A 24 -6.85 1.47 -0.77
CA ILE A 24 -6.87 0.62 -1.97
C ILE A 24 -6.01 1.23 -3.08
N ILE A 25 -6.15 2.54 -3.32
CA ILE A 25 -5.42 3.24 -4.38
C ILE A 25 -3.92 3.25 -4.07
N ASN A 26 -3.53 3.67 -2.87
CA ASN A 26 -2.12 3.80 -2.52
C ASN A 26 -1.41 2.43 -2.42
N ALA A 27 -2.07 1.42 -1.84
CA ALA A 27 -1.53 0.06 -1.82
C ALA A 27 -1.46 -0.55 -3.23
N GLY A 28 -2.48 -0.32 -4.07
CA GLY A 28 -2.48 -0.75 -5.47
C GLY A 28 -1.35 -0.12 -6.28
N ASN A 29 -1.09 1.18 -6.09
CA ASN A 29 0.02 1.89 -6.70
C ASN A 29 1.37 1.32 -6.24
N ALA A 30 1.56 1.15 -4.92
CA ALA A 30 2.78 0.57 -4.36
C ALA A 30 3.10 -0.81 -4.97
N LYS A 31 2.09 -1.68 -5.04
CA LYS A 31 2.22 -2.99 -5.68
C LYS A 31 2.56 -2.89 -7.17
N SER A 32 1.94 -1.95 -7.89
CA SER A 32 2.16 -1.78 -9.33
C SER A 32 3.59 -1.31 -9.62
N PHE A 33 4.09 -0.32 -8.86
CA PHE A 33 5.47 0.13 -8.94
C PHE A 33 6.47 -0.97 -8.57
N ALA A 34 6.18 -1.79 -7.56
CA ALA A 34 7.00 -2.95 -7.21
C ALA A 34 7.12 -3.96 -8.37
N VAL A 35 6.01 -4.23 -9.08
CA VAL A 35 6.01 -5.11 -10.26
C VAL A 35 6.80 -4.48 -11.42
N GLU A 36 6.65 -3.18 -11.64
CA GLU A 36 7.43 -2.43 -12.63
C GLU A 36 8.94 -2.47 -12.32
N ALA A 37 9.32 -2.32 -11.05
CA ALA A 37 10.71 -2.42 -10.62
C ALA A 37 11.34 -3.78 -10.94
N ILE A 38 10.64 -4.87 -10.62
CA ILE A 38 11.09 -6.24 -10.96
C ILE A 38 11.26 -6.39 -12.47
N LYS A 39 10.34 -5.82 -13.26
CA LYS A 39 10.41 -5.88 -14.72
C LYS A 39 11.62 -5.11 -15.27
N ALA A 40 11.86 -3.90 -14.78
CA ALA A 40 13.02 -3.10 -15.17
C ALA A 40 14.35 -3.80 -14.82
N ALA A 41 14.46 -4.37 -13.63
CA ALA A 41 15.66 -5.12 -13.21
C ALA A 41 15.89 -6.38 -14.08
N LYS A 42 14.83 -7.10 -14.46
CA LYS A 42 14.92 -8.22 -15.42
C LYS A 42 15.50 -7.82 -16.78
N GLU A 43 15.24 -6.58 -17.20
CA GLU A 43 15.73 -6.01 -18.46
C GLU A 43 17.13 -5.40 -18.32
N GLY A 44 17.72 -5.39 -17.12
CA GLY A 44 19.01 -4.78 -16.80
C GLY A 44 18.95 -3.27 -16.57
N ASN A 45 17.75 -2.68 -16.53
CA ASN A 45 17.52 -1.26 -16.30
C ASN A 45 17.45 -0.96 -14.79
N PHE A 46 18.59 -1.09 -14.09
CA PHE A 46 18.63 -0.99 -12.63
C PHE A 46 18.29 0.41 -12.09
N ASP A 47 18.70 1.48 -12.79
CA ASP A 47 18.33 2.86 -12.40
C ASP A 47 16.80 3.04 -12.38
N GLU A 48 16.10 2.50 -13.38
CA GLU A 48 14.63 2.53 -13.43
C GLU A 48 14.03 1.64 -12.33
N ALA A 49 14.63 0.46 -12.09
CA ALA A 49 14.17 -0.44 -11.04
C ALA A 49 14.21 0.23 -9.66
N HIS A 50 15.32 0.89 -9.30
CA HIS A 50 15.46 1.63 -8.05
C HIS A 50 14.51 2.82 -7.96
N SER A 51 14.36 3.58 -9.05
CA SER A 51 13.37 4.66 -9.12
C SER A 51 11.95 4.15 -8.86
N LYS A 52 11.60 2.97 -9.37
CA LYS A 52 10.30 2.34 -9.16
C LYS A 52 10.12 1.79 -7.74
N LEU A 53 11.16 1.25 -7.13
CA LEU A 53 11.14 0.87 -5.71
C LEU A 53 10.92 2.09 -4.81
N ASP A 54 11.54 3.22 -5.11
CA ASP A 54 11.33 4.48 -4.37
C ASP A 54 9.88 4.98 -4.50
N GLU A 55 9.30 4.94 -5.70
CA GLU A 55 7.88 5.25 -5.92
C GLU A 55 6.97 4.30 -5.13
N ALA A 56 7.28 3.00 -5.15
CA ALA A 56 6.55 1.98 -4.42
C ALA A 56 6.57 2.23 -2.91
N GLN A 57 7.76 2.54 -2.36
CA GLN A 57 7.95 2.80 -0.94
C GLN A 57 7.20 4.05 -0.48
N LYS A 58 7.20 5.13 -1.28
CA LYS A 58 6.44 6.35 -0.96
C LYS A 58 4.94 6.07 -0.87
N ALA A 59 4.38 5.41 -1.88
CA ALA A 59 2.97 5.03 -1.88
C ALA A 59 2.62 4.10 -0.70
N LEU A 60 3.52 3.17 -0.37
CA LEU A 60 3.35 2.26 0.76
C LEU A 60 3.33 2.99 2.10
N VAL A 61 4.22 3.97 2.31
CA VAL A 61 4.26 4.78 3.54
C VAL A 61 2.95 5.54 3.74
N GLU A 62 2.39 6.13 2.68
CA GLU A 62 1.11 6.84 2.77
C GLU A 62 -0.04 5.91 3.18
N ALA A 63 -0.13 4.73 2.57
CA ALA A 63 -1.12 3.73 2.92
C ALA A 63 -0.89 3.18 4.35
N HIS A 64 0.35 2.94 4.74
CA HIS A 64 0.72 2.44 6.07
C HIS A 64 0.38 3.42 7.19
N ASN A 65 0.61 4.71 6.97
CA ASN A 65 0.25 5.75 7.94
C ASN A 65 -1.27 5.77 8.18
N THR A 66 -2.04 5.60 7.10
CA THR A 66 -3.51 5.52 7.18
C THR A 66 -3.95 4.26 7.96
N GLN A 67 -3.37 3.11 7.66
CA GLN A 67 -3.62 1.85 8.37
C GLN A 67 -3.28 1.95 9.86
N THR A 68 -2.11 2.52 10.18
CA THR A 68 -1.64 2.74 11.56
C THR A 68 -2.59 3.67 12.32
N GLY A 69 -3.09 4.71 11.66
CA GLY A 69 -4.09 5.62 12.22
C GLY A 69 -5.39 4.90 12.60
N MET A 70 -5.89 4.01 11.74
CA MET A 70 -7.08 3.20 12.04
C MET A 70 -6.86 2.25 13.22
N LEU A 71 -5.72 1.56 13.27
CA LEU A 71 -5.36 0.68 14.39
C LEU A 71 -5.21 1.44 15.71
N THR A 72 -4.67 2.67 15.65
CA THR A 72 -4.52 3.53 16.83
C THR A 72 -5.88 3.94 17.39
N LYS A 73 -6.82 4.34 16.53
CA LYS A 73 -8.20 4.67 16.93
C LYS A 73 -8.92 3.46 17.54
N GLU A 74 -8.80 2.30 16.89
CA GLU A 74 -9.36 1.04 17.40
C GLU A 74 -8.83 0.72 18.82
N ALA A 75 -7.53 0.88 19.05
CA ALA A 75 -6.90 0.67 20.36
C ALA A 75 -7.34 1.69 21.43
N GLN A 76 -7.80 2.87 21.02
CA GLN A 76 -8.37 3.90 21.90
C GLN A 76 -9.85 3.67 22.23
N GLY A 77 -10.47 2.62 21.66
CA GLY A 77 -11.88 2.28 21.85
C GLY A 77 -12.82 2.88 20.80
N GLU A 78 -12.28 3.54 19.77
CA GLU A 78 -13.04 3.99 18.60
C GLU A 78 -13.16 2.84 17.59
N HIS A 79 -14.15 1.97 17.81
CA HIS A 79 -14.37 0.81 16.96
C HIS A 79 -14.89 1.22 15.58
N ALA A 80 -14.13 0.93 14.53
CA ALA A 80 -14.56 1.17 13.16
C ALA A 80 -15.54 0.08 12.69
N GLN A 81 -16.51 0.44 11.83
CA GLN A 81 -17.42 -0.56 11.27
C GLN A 81 -16.67 -1.46 10.28
N VAL A 82 -16.56 -2.75 10.59
CA VAL A 82 -15.95 -3.71 9.67
C VAL A 82 -16.88 -3.99 8.50
N THR A 83 -16.51 -3.51 7.31
CA THR A 83 -17.20 -3.77 6.04
C THR A 83 -16.32 -4.63 5.13
N LEU A 84 -16.93 -5.29 4.14
CA LEU A 84 -16.17 -6.05 3.13
C LEU A 84 -15.12 -5.19 2.43
N LEU A 85 -15.45 -3.92 2.16
CA LEU A 85 -14.55 -2.98 1.50
C LEU A 85 -13.37 -2.59 2.39
N MET A 86 -13.58 -2.44 3.70
CA MET A 86 -12.50 -2.24 4.68
C MET A 86 -11.57 -3.45 4.76
N VAL A 87 -12.12 -4.66 4.81
CA VAL A 87 -11.28 -5.89 4.78
C VAL A 87 -10.47 -5.93 3.48
N HIS A 88 -11.12 -5.64 2.34
CA HIS A 88 -10.46 -5.61 1.05
C HIS A 88 -9.32 -4.57 0.98
N SER A 89 -9.48 -3.40 1.60
CA SER A 89 -8.39 -2.40 1.65
C SER A 89 -7.21 -2.87 2.49
N GLN A 90 -7.45 -3.59 3.59
CA GLN A 90 -6.39 -4.22 4.38
C GLN A 90 -5.67 -5.32 3.59
N ASP A 91 -6.41 -6.14 2.82
CA ASP A 91 -5.81 -7.17 1.95
C ASP A 91 -4.88 -6.56 0.90
N HIS A 92 -5.31 -5.47 0.24
CA HIS A 92 -4.45 -4.72 -0.68
C HIS A 92 -3.20 -4.20 0.02
N MET A 93 -3.36 -3.63 1.21
CA MET A 93 -2.24 -3.09 1.98
C MET A 93 -1.20 -4.16 2.33
N MET A 94 -1.64 -5.25 2.95
CA MET A 94 -0.73 -6.32 3.39
C MET A 94 -0.05 -7.03 2.20
N THR A 95 -0.78 -7.19 1.08
CA THR A 95 -0.18 -7.75 -0.14
C THR A 95 0.81 -6.77 -0.77
N ALA A 96 0.55 -5.47 -0.75
CA ALA A 96 1.48 -4.45 -1.24
C ALA A 96 2.78 -4.44 -0.43
N ILE A 97 2.71 -4.47 0.91
CA ILE A 97 3.90 -4.56 1.79
C ILE A 97 4.78 -5.74 1.37
N THR A 98 4.17 -6.92 1.30
CA THR A 98 4.90 -8.15 0.96
C THR A 98 5.49 -8.08 -0.46
N PHE A 99 4.78 -7.49 -1.42
CA PHE A 99 5.27 -7.35 -2.79
C PHE A 99 6.44 -6.36 -2.90
N VAL A 100 6.43 -5.24 -2.18
CA VAL A 100 7.53 -4.27 -2.17
C VAL A 100 8.79 -4.89 -1.55
N ASP A 101 8.65 -5.60 -0.43
CA ASP A 101 9.75 -6.31 0.21
C ASP A 101 10.36 -7.35 -0.73
N LEU A 102 9.51 -8.17 -1.38
CA LEU A 102 9.97 -9.16 -2.36
C LEU A 102 10.59 -8.51 -3.59
N ALA A 103 10.02 -7.42 -4.09
CA ALA A 103 10.55 -6.71 -5.26
C ALA A 103 11.95 -6.18 -5.00
N THR A 104 12.20 -5.61 -3.81
CA THR A 104 13.53 -5.16 -3.39
C THR A 104 14.54 -6.30 -3.48
N ASN A 105 14.23 -7.45 -2.85
CA ASN A 105 15.10 -8.63 -2.91
C ASN A 105 15.29 -9.16 -4.34
N PHE A 106 14.27 -9.09 -5.19
CA PHE A 106 14.40 -9.51 -6.59
C PHE A 106 15.32 -8.59 -7.40
N VAL A 107 15.22 -7.27 -7.19
CA VAL A 107 16.12 -6.30 -7.84
C VAL A 107 17.57 -6.60 -7.45
N ASP A 108 17.84 -6.77 -6.15
CA ASP A 108 19.17 -7.13 -5.64
C ASP A 108 19.72 -8.41 -6.31
N VAL A 109 18.89 -9.46 -6.39
CA VAL A 109 19.26 -10.72 -7.05
C VAL A 109 19.56 -10.52 -8.54
N TYR A 110 18.80 -9.67 -9.24
CA TYR A 110 19.06 -9.39 -10.66
C TYR A 110 20.36 -8.61 -10.87
N GLU A 111 20.71 -7.70 -9.97
CA GLU A 111 21.99 -6.98 -9.99
C GLU A 111 23.17 -7.94 -9.81
N GLU A 112 23.14 -8.80 -8.78
CA GLU A 112 24.19 -9.80 -8.56
C GLU A 112 24.35 -10.74 -9.77
N LEU A 113 23.24 -11.17 -10.38
CA LEU A 113 23.27 -12.02 -11.58
C LEU A 113 23.85 -11.30 -12.80
N ASP A 114 23.65 -9.99 -12.95
CA ASP A 114 24.23 -9.21 -14.03
C ASP A 114 25.74 -9.01 -13.84
N GLU A 115 26.20 -8.77 -12.61
CA GLU A 115 27.61 -8.73 -12.26
C GLU A 115 28.32 -10.07 -12.57
N LEU A 116 27.70 -11.20 -12.21
CA LEU A 116 28.24 -12.52 -12.49
C LEU A 116 28.36 -12.83 -13.99
N LYS A 117 27.46 -12.31 -14.83
CA LYS A 117 27.52 -12.49 -16.31
C LYS A 117 28.63 -11.68 -16.97
N LYS A 118 29.15 -10.64 -16.30
CA LYS A 118 30.25 -9.81 -16.81
C LYS A 118 31.62 -10.46 -16.62
N HIS A 119 31.68 -11.58 -15.88
CA HIS A 119 32.88 -12.41 -15.66
C HIS A 119 32.81 -13.73 -16.45
#